data_AF-A0A6B3CYW4-F1
#
_entry.id   AF-A0A6B3CYW4-F1
#
_cell.length_a   1.000
_cell.length_b   1.000
_cell.length_c   1.000
_cell.angle_alpha   90.00
_cell.angle_beta   90.00
_cell.angle_gamma   90.00
#
_symmetry.space_group_name_H-M   'P 1'
#
loop_
_entity.id
_entity.type
_entity.pdbx_description
1 polymer ?
#
loop_
_entity_poly.entity_id
_entity_poly.type
_entity_poly.pdbx_seq_one_letter_code
_entity_poly.pdbx_strand_id
1 'polypeptide(L)'
;PVYASSGNRREWIHALDHCRAIDTVLARGRIGETYHVGTGVEASVEELADLVLDELGLPSSQRTTVPDRPGHDRRYLLDSSKLRDELGWRPQIEFEAGVRET
;
A
#
# COMPACT_ATOMS: atom_id res chain seq x y z
N PRO A 1 1.87 -15.42 8.81
CA PRO A 1 0.48 -15.76 9.21
C PRO A 1 -0.47 -14.71 8.62
N VAL A 2 -1.66 -15.12 8.19
CA VAL A 2 -2.73 -14.25 7.66
C VAL A 2 -3.98 -14.39 8.52
N TYR A 3 -4.78 -13.34 8.62
CA TYR A 3 -6.03 -13.37 9.38
C TYR A 3 -7.09 -14.25 8.68
N ALA A 4 -8.00 -14.82 9.47
CA ALA A 4 -9.00 -15.80 9.02
C ALA A 4 -10.06 -15.20 8.09
N SER A 5 -10.48 -13.97 8.36
CA SER A 5 -11.36 -13.23 7.46
C SER A 5 -10.61 -12.90 6.18
N SER A 6 -11.10 -13.46 5.08
CA SER A 6 -10.60 -13.15 3.76
C SER A 6 -11.15 -11.82 3.24
N GLY A 7 -10.35 -11.14 2.42
CA GLY A 7 -10.79 -9.92 1.72
C GLY A 7 -10.48 -8.60 2.44
N ASN A 8 -9.58 -8.61 3.44
CA ASN A 8 -8.99 -7.37 3.93
C ASN A 8 -8.10 -6.77 2.83
N ARG A 9 -8.51 -5.64 2.26
CA ARG A 9 -7.79 -4.96 1.19
C ARG A 9 -7.08 -3.71 1.69
N ARG A 10 -5.87 -3.50 1.21
CA ARG A 10 -5.07 -2.32 1.52
C ARG A 10 -4.58 -1.73 0.21
N GLU A 11 -4.54 -0.42 0.19
CA GLU A 11 -3.71 0.31 -0.76
C GLU A 11 -2.25 0.22 -0.32
N TRP A 12 -1.37 -0.15 -1.24
CA TRP A 12 0.06 -0.32 -0.97
C TRP A 12 0.87 0.78 -1.63
N ILE A 13 1.85 1.32 -0.90
CA ILE A 13 2.78 2.35 -1.38
C ILE A 13 4.18 2.02 -0.90
N HIS A 14 5.17 2.14 -1.78
CA HIS A 14 6.57 2.04 -1.39
C HIS A 14 6.97 3.22 -0.51
N ALA A 15 7.74 2.99 0.55
CA ALA A 15 8.10 4.02 1.52
C ALA A 15 8.78 5.24 0.87
N LEU A 16 9.63 5.02 -0.14
CA LEU A 16 10.28 6.10 -0.89
C LEU A 16 9.28 6.97 -1.66
N ASP A 17 8.22 6.41 -2.23
CA ASP A 17 7.19 7.19 -2.91
C ASP A 17 6.38 8.04 -1.92
N HIS A 18 6.12 7.51 -0.72
CA HIS A 18 5.52 8.28 0.36
C HIS A 18 6.43 9.45 0.77
N CYS A 19 7.74 9.22 0.92
CA CYS A 19 8.70 10.29 1.21
C CYS A 19 8.76 11.35 0.10
N ARG A 20 8.75 10.95 -1.18
CA ARG A 20 8.66 11.88 -2.33
C ARG A 20 7.38 12.71 -2.30
N ALA A 21 6.27 12.13 -1.83
CA ALA A 21 5.01 12.85 -1.66
C ALA A 21 5.13 13.92 -0.58
N ILE A 22 5.70 13.57 0.58
CA ILE A 22 5.97 14.51 1.66
C ILE A 22 6.88 15.64 1.17
N ASP A 23 7.98 15.32 0.50
CA ASP A 23 8.90 16.33 -0.07
C ASP A 23 8.17 17.26 -1.07
N THR A 24 7.30 16.70 -1.91
CA THR A 24 6.49 17.49 -2.85
C THR A 24 5.55 18.45 -2.11
N VAL A 25 4.87 17.99 -1.06
CA VAL A 25 3.98 18.81 -0.23
C VAL A 25 4.76 19.87 0.55
N LEU A 26 5.94 19.55 1.06
CA LEU A 26 6.82 20.52 1.73
C LEU A 26 7.25 21.64 0.78
N ALA A 27 7.62 21.30 -0.46
CA ALA A 27 8.13 22.26 -1.43
C ALA A 27 7.03 23.12 -2.07
N ARG A 28 5.82 22.58 -2.26
CA ARG A 28 4.79 23.19 -3.13
C ARG A 28 3.37 23.16 -2.57
N GLY A 29 3.14 22.49 -1.44
CA GLY A 29 1.84 22.41 -0.81
C GLY A 29 1.37 23.75 -0.25
N ARG A 30 0.05 23.86 -0.04
CA ARG A 30 -0.56 25.05 0.57
C ARG A 30 -0.73 24.85 2.08
N ILE A 31 -0.40 25.87 2.86
CA ILE A 31 -0.60 25.87 4.32
C ILE A 31 -2.08 25.70 4.64
N GLY A 32 -2.40 24.82 5.60
CA GLY A 32 -3.77 24.54 6.03
C GLY A 32 -4.48 23.49 5.16
N GLU A 33 -3.88 23.04 4.07
CA GLU A 33 -4.46 22.00 3.21
C GLU A 33 -3.99 20.60 3.60
N THR A 34 -4.90 19.64 3.49
CA THR A 34 -4.58 18.20 3.57
C THR A 34 -4.42 17.61 2.17
N TYR A 35 -3.43 16.74 2.02
CA TYR A 35 -3.16 15.97 0.79
C TYR A 35 -3.11 14.47 1.14
N HIS A 36 -3.99 13.68 0.54
CA HIS A 36 -3.89 12.21 0.65
C HIS A 36 -2.76 11.70 -0.24
N VAL A 37 -1.97 10.78 0.29
CA VAL A 37 -0.86 10.12 -0.41
C VAL A 37 -1.26 8.66 -0.65
N GLY A 38 -1.50 8.30 -1.91
CA GLY A 38 -1.96 6.98 -2.29
C GLY A 38 -1.63 6.63 -3.74
N THR A 39 -1.40 5.35 -4.01
CA THR A 39 -1.07 4.83 -5.35
C THR A 39 -2.30 4.53 -6.19
N GLY A 40 -3.44 4.26 -5.56
CA GLY A 40 -4.64 3.66 -6.15
C GLY A 40 -4.51 2.14 -6.34
N VAL A 41 -3.36 1.54 -5.99
CA VAL A 41 -3.08 0.13 -6.18
C VAL A 41 -3.45 -0.63 -4.91
N GLU A 42 -4.46 -1.48 -5.00
CA GLU A 42 -4.95 -2.28 -3.90
C GLU A 42 -4.59 -3.76 -4.08
N ALA A 43 -4.13 -4.38 -3.00
CA ALA A 43 -4.01 -5.83 -2.89
C ALA A 43 -4.50 -6.28 -1.51
N SER A 44 -5.01 -7.50 -1.45
CA SER A 44 -5.32 -8.19 -0.20
C SER A 44 -4.04 -8.62 0.52
N VAL A 45 -4.16 -8.91 1.82
CA VAL A 45 -3.03 -9.43 2.61
C VAL A 45 -2.60 -10.80 2.08
N GLU A 46 -3.53 -11.58 1.55
CA GLU A 46 -3.30 -12.88 0.94
C GLU A 46 -2.52 -12.76 -0.37
N GLU A 47 -2.89 -11.83 -1.25
CA GLU A 47 -2.16 -11.53 -2.49
C GLU A 47 -0.72 -11.07 -2.20
N LEU A 48 -0.52 -10.21 -1.19
CA LEU A 48 0.83 -9.83 -0.77
C LEU A 48 1.62 -11.03 -0.22
N ALA A 49 0.99 -11.86 0.62
CA ALA A 49 1.65 -13.02 1.19
C ALA A 49 2.06 -14.03 0.11
N ASP A 50 1.22 -14.26 -0.90
CA ASP A 50 1.52 -15.12 -2.03
C ASP A 50 2.66 -14.55 -2.87
N LEU A 51 2.66 -13.24 -3.16
CA LEU A 51 3.75 -12.58 -3.87
C LEU A 51 5.11 -12.72 -3.16
N VAL A 52 5.12 -12.57 -1.82
CA VAL A 52 6.35 -12.75 -1.02
C VAL A 52 6.83 -14.21 -1.04
N LEU A 53 5.92 -15.18 -0.94
CA LEU A 53 6.29 -16.60 -1.00
C LEU A 53 6.84 -16.96 -2.38
N ASP A 54 6.22 -16.46 -3.46
CA ASP A 54 6.65 -16.67 -4.83
C ASP A 54 8.06 -16.09 -5.07
N GLU A 55 8.33 -14.87 -4.62
CA GLU A 55 9.66 -14.23 -4.75
C GLU A 55 10.74 -15.01 -4.00
N LEU A 56 10.39 -15.62 -2.86
CA LEU A 56 11.32 -16.45 -2.07
C LEU A 56 11.40 -17.91 -2.55
N GLY A 57 10.63 -18.31 -3.56
CA GLY A 57 10.55 -19.69 -4.03
C GLY A 57 9.98 -20.67 -2.98
N LEU A 58 9.12 -20.18 -2.09
CA LEU A 58 8.51 -20.95 -1.01
C LEU A 58 7.09 -21.41 -1.38
N PRO A 59 6.66 -22.60 -0.93
CA PRO A 59 5.31 -23.07 -1.21
C PRO A 59 4.26 -22.30 -0.41
N SER A 60 3.07 -22.13 -0.99
CA SER A 60 1.90 -21.50 -0.35
C SER A 60 1.47 -22.19 0.96
N SER A 61 1.86 -23.45 1.18
CA SER A 61 1.63 -24.19 2.42
C SER A 61 2.33 -23.59 3.66
N GLN A 62 3.32 -22.72 3.47
CA GLN A 62 3.95 -21.94 4.54
C GLN A 62 3.01 -20.86 5.11
N ARG A 63 1.99 -20.46 4.37
CA ARG A 63 0.99 -19.50 4.85
C ARG A 63 0.07 -20.16 5.87
N THR A 64 0.12 -19.67 7.10
CA THR A 64 -0.77 -20.11 8.18
C THR A 64 -1.87 -19.09 8.46
N THR A 65 -3.04 -19.57 8.86
CA THR A 65 -4.17 -18.72 9.23
C THR A 65 -4.28 -18.55 10.73
N VAL A 66 -4.56 -17.34 11.20
CA VAL A 66 -4.76 -17.01 12.63
C VAL A 66 -6.09 -16.29 12.84
N PRO A 67 -6.68 -16.34 14.06
CA PRO A 67 -7.94 -15.64 14.35
C PRO A 67 -7.85 -14.14 14.07
N ASP A 68 -8.97 -13.55 13.65
CA ASP A 68 -9.05 -12.13 13.32
C ASP A 68 -8.77 -11.21 14.50
N ARG A 69 -8.16 -10.07 14.20
CA ARG A 69 -8.08 -8.95 15.14
C ARG A 69 -9.48 -8.33 15.32
N PRO A 70 -9.98 -8.16 16.56
CA PRO A 70 -11.23 -7.45 16.80
C PRO A 70 -11.20 -6.03 16.23
N GLY A 71 -12.26 -5.64 15.51
CA GLY A 71 -12.36 -4.32 14.89
C GLY A 71 -11.42 -4.11 13.71
N HIS A 72 -10.97 -5.17 13.03
CA HIS A 72 -10.12 -5.04 11.85
C HIS A 72 -10.91 -4.45 10.68
N ASP A 73 -10.52 -3.26 10.23
CA ASP A 73 -11.17 -2.62 9.09
C ASP A 73 -10.94 -3.41 7.80
N ARG A 74 -12.01 -3.57 7.03
CA ARG A 74 -12.01 -4.40 5.82
C ARG A 74 -11.22 -3.80 4.68
N ARG A 75 -11.26 -2.48 4.49
CA ARG A 75 -10.68 -1.86 3.29
C ARG A 75 -10.26 -0.42 3.56
N TYR A 76 -9.05 -0.09 3.10
CA TYR A 76 -8.58 1.29 2.99
C TYR A 76 -8.15 1.56 1.55
N LEU A 77 -8.66 2.65 1.00
CA LEU A 77 -8.26 3.20 -0.29
C LEU A 77 -8.41 4.72 -0.23
N LEU A 78 -7.37 5.43 -0.61
CA LEU A 78 -7.38 6.89 -0.63
C LEU A 78 -7.64 7.42 -2.04
N ASP A 79 -8.47 8.46 -2.13
CA ASP A 79 -8.47 9.35 -3.28
C ASP A 79 -7.32 10.36 -3.14
N SER A 80 -6.30 10.21 -3.99
CA SER A 80 -5.11 11.07 -4.05
C SER A 80 -5.14 12.07 -5.22
N SER A 81 -6.29 12.27 -5.86
CA SER A 81 -6.43 13.15 -7.04
C SER A 81 -5.95 14.57 -6.75
N LYS A 82 -6.29 15.14 -5.59
CA LYS A 82 -5.83 16.48 -5.19
C LYS A 82 -4.30 16.63 -5.23
N LEU A 83 -3.56 15.66 -4.69
CA LEU A 83 -2.09 15.70 -4.68
C LEU A 83 -1.53 15.58 -6.09
N ARG A 84 -2.13 14.73 -6.93
CA ARG A 84 -1.73 14.50 -8.33
C ARG A 84 -2.01 15.72 -9.20
N ASP A 85 -3.17 16.33 -9.05
CA ASP A 85 -3.65 17.41 -9.91
C ASP A 85 -3.04 18.75 -9.51
N GLU A 86 -2.91 19.03 -8.21
CA GLU A 86 -2.37 20.31 -7.74
C GLU A 86 -0.85 20.34 -7.70
N LEU A 87 -0.20 19.24 -7.28
CA LEU A 87 1.26 19.24 -7.03
C LEU A 87 2.04 18.35 -8.02
N GLY A 88 1.35 17.63 -8.92
CA GLY A 88 1.97 16.82 -9.96
C GLY A 88 2.65 15.54 -9.44
N TRP A 89 2.49 15.20 -8.16
CA TRP A 89 3.08 13.98 -7.60
C TRP A 89 2.37 12.74 -8.14
N ARG A 90 3.15 11.71 -8.45
CA ARG A 90 2.68 10.35 -8.80
C ARG A 90 3.65 9.34 -8.21
N PRO A 91 3.17 8.14 -7.80
CA PRO A 91 4.09 7.06 -7.43
C PRO A 91 4.95 6.67 -8.63
N GLN A 92 6.17 6.23 -8.35
CA GLN A 92 7.17 5.84 -9.35
C GLN A 92 7.54 4.36 -9.25
N ILE A 93 7.20 3.72 -8.12
CA ILE A 93 7.54 2.33 -7.84
C ILE A 93 6.24 1.52 -7.89
N GLU A 94 6.15 0.66 -8.90
CA GLU A 94 5.03 -0.27 -9.04
C GLU A 94 5.01 -1.27 -7.89
N PHE A 95 3.81 -1.68 -7.46
CA PHE A 95 3.62 -2.53 -6.27
C PHE A 95 4.48 -3.80 -6.29
N GLU A 96 4.41 -4.57 -7.37
CA GLU A 96 5.19 -5.80 -7.46
C GLU A 96 6.70 -5.54 -7.47
N ALA A 97 7.16 -4.51 -8.18
CA ALA A 97 8.57 -4.16 -8.22
C ALA A 97 9.09 -3.75 -6.83
N GLY A 98 8.31 -2.94 -6.10
CA GLY A 98 8.66 -2.52 -4.75
C GLY A 98 8.67 -3.67 -3.75
N VAL A 99 7.76 -4.66 -3.88
CA VAL A 99 7.79 -5.86 -3.03
C VAL A 99 9.03 -6.69 -3.30
N ARG A 100 9.46 -6.85 -4.56
CA ARG A 100 10.69 -7.58 -4.90
C ARG A 100 11.97 -6.88 -4.46
N GLU A 101 11.96 -5.54 -4.42
CA GLU A 101 13.11 -4.74 -3.95
C GLU A 101 13.29 -4.83 -2.42
N THR A 102 12.20 -5.00 -1.67
CA THR A 102 12.15 -4.97 -0.19
C THR A 102 12.70 -6.26 0.44
#